data_AF-W2PL15-F1
#
_entry.id   AF-W2PL15-F1
#
_cell.length_a   1.000
_cell.length_b   1.000
_cell.length_c   1.000
_cell.angle_alpha   90.00
_cell.angle_beta   90.00
_cell.angle_gamma   90.00
#
_symmetry.space_group_name_H-M   'P 1'
#
loop_
_entity.id
_entity.type
_entity.pdbx_description
1 polymer ?
#
loop_
_entity_poly.entity_id
_entity_poly.type
_entity_poly.pdbx_seq_one_letter_code
_entity_poly.pdbx_strand_id
1 'polypeptide(L)'
;MMQQQYAASEARIDALASRPTAARKHQPPIYQGNLDEDLELWFFAMEQYYADYHPQMTEKSSQFVTMASTHLGVTPRNWYRQFSLECEASGRVKS
;
A
#
# COMPACT_ATOMS: atom_id res chain seq x y z
N MET A 1 -27.73 -29.93 -20.83
CA MET A 1 -28.01 -29.37 -19.48
C MET A 1 -26.77 -29.36 -18.58
N MET A 2 -26.12 -30.50 -18.32
CA MET A 2 -24.97 -30.56 -17.40
C MET A 2 -23.76 -29.72 -17.85
N GLN A 3 -23.45 -29.70 -19.16
CA GLN A 3 -22.33 -28.93 -19.72
C GLN A 3 -22.52 -27.40 -19.59
N GLN A 4 -23.77 -26.92 -19.69
CA GLN A 4 -24.10 -25.51 -19.46
C GLN A 4 -23.96 -25.12 -17.99
N GLN A 5 -24.24 -26.04 -17.06
CA GLN A 5 -24.03 -25.81 -15.63
C GLN A 5 -22.55 -25.69 -15.28
N TYR A 6 -21.68 -26.50 -15.91
CA TYR A 6 -20.23 -26.39 -15.77
C TYR A 6 -19.71 -25.04 -16.27
N ALA A 7 -20.05 -24.66 -17.50
CA ALA A 7 -19.64 -23.37 -18.07
C ALA A 7 -20.14 -22.19 -17.23
N ALA A 8 -21.38 -22.25 -16.72
CA ALA A 8 -21.91 -21.24 -15.82
C ALA A 8 -21.20 -21.21 -14.46
N SER A 9 -20.72 -22.35 -13.95
CA SER A 9 -19.94 -22.41 -12.72
C SER A 9 -18.54 -21.83 -12.89
N GLU A 10 -17.86 -22.12 -14.01
CA GLU A 10 -16.52 -21.60 -14.29
C GLU A 10 -16.56 -20.08 -14.46
N ALA A 11 -17.52 -19.56 -15.23
CA ALA A 11 -17.71 -18.12 -15.39
C ALA A 11 -18.01 -17.41 -14.05
N ARG A 12 -18.69 -18.08 -13.11
CA ARG A 12 -18.95 -17.54 -11.76
C ARG A 12 -17.71 -17.55 -10.89
N ILE A 13 -16.88 -18.58 -10.98
CA ILE A 13 -15.62 -18.68 -10.23
C ILE A 13 -14.64 -17.61 -10.74
N ASP A 14 -14.54 -17.47 -12.05
CA ASP A 14 -13.68 -16.47 -12.69
C ASP A 14 -14.13 -15.05 -12.33
N ALA A 15 -15.45 -14.78 -12.35
CA ALA A 15 -16.01 -13.49 -11.91
C ALA A 15 -15.80 -13.19 -10.41
N LEU A 16 -15.73 -14.21 -9.56
CA LEU A 16 -15.41 -14.06 -8.14
C LEU A 16 -13.91 -13.83 -7.91
N ALA A 17 -13.05 -14.49 -8.70
CA ALA A 17 -11.60 -14.32 -8.66
C ALA A 17 -11.15 -12.97 -9.26
N SER A 18 -11.87 -12.46 -10.26
CA SER A 18 -11.62 -11.16 -10.88
C SER A 18 -12.23 -10.00 -10.10
N ARG A 19 -13.05 -10.28 -9.08
CA ARG A 19 -13.67 -9.24 -8.26
C ARG A 19 -12.58 -8.62 -7.39
N PRO A 20 -12.37 -7.29 -7.43
CA PRO A 20 -11.46 -6.62 -6.51
C PRO A 20 -11.84 -7.01 -5.09
N THR A 21 -10.86 -7.51 -4.32
CA THR A 21 -11.05 -7.66 -2.87
C THR A 21 -11.55 -6.32 -2.36
N ALA A 22 -12.68 -6.33 -1.64
CA ALA A 22 -13.26 -5.10 -1.16
C ALA A 22 -12.19 -4.39 -0.31
N ALA A 23 -11.73 -3.23 -0.79
CA ALA A 23 -10.73 -2.42 -0.10
C ALA A 23 -11.07 -2.39 1.39
N ARG A 24 -10.12 -2.80 2.24
CA ARG A 24 -10.31 -2.78 3.69
C ARG A 24 -10.84 -1.40 4.11
N LYS A 25 -11.99 -1.38 4.77
CA LYS A 25 -12.69 -0.14 5.19
C LYS A 25 -11.92 0.67 6.22
N HIS A 26 -10.86 0.13 6.80
CA HIS A 26 -10.07 0.81 7.82
C HIS A 26 -8.92 1.56 7.14
N GLN A 27 -8.89 2.88 7.37
CA GLN A 27 -7.71 3.69 7.05
C GLN A 27 -6.51 3.12 7.79
N PRO A 28 -5.32 3.09 7.16
CA PRO A 28 -4.14 2.61 7.85
C PRO A 28 -3.74 3.61 8.95
N PRO A 29 -3.06 3.13 10.01
CA PRO A 29 -2.71 3.95 11.16
C PRO A 29 -1.76 5.08 10.78
N ILE A 30 -1.85 6.21 11.50
CA ILE A 30 -0.89 7.31 11.38
C ILE A 30 0.25 7.08 12.37
N TYR A 31 1.50 7.07 11.90
CA TYR A 31 2.69 7.00 12.76
C TYR A 31 3.13 8.39 13.22
N GLN A 32 3.00 8.73 14.50
CA GLN A 32 3.34 10.05 15.01
C GLN A 32 4.84 10.27 15.24
N GLY A 33 5.61 9.18 15.38
CA GLY A 33 7.04 9.22 15.71
C GLY A 33 7.30 9.35 17.22
N ASN A 34 6.34 8.93 18.05
CA ASN A 34 6.53 8.92 19.50
C ASN A 34 7.34 7.69 19.93
N LEU A 35 7.99 7.76 21.09
CA LEU A 35 8.86 6.68 21.59
C LEU A 35 8.07 5.43 22.06
N ASP A 36 6.78 5.58 22.32
CA ASP A 36 5.86 4.52 22.71
C ASP A 36 5.15 3.85 21.53
N GLU A 37 5.32 4.38 20.31
CA GLU A 37 4.78 3.77 19.10
C GLU A 37 5.69 2.66 18.58
N ASP A 38 5.07 1.52 18.26
CA ASP A 38 5.75 0.39 17.63
C ASP A 38 5.83 0.61 16.11
N LEU A 39 7.05 0.89 15.63
CA LEU A 39 7.33 1.13 14.21
C LEU A 39 7.14 -0.15 13.36
N GLU A 40 7.49 -1.32 13.89
CA GLU A 40 7.34 -2.58 13.16
C GLU A 40 5.86 -2.94 12.99
N LEU A 41 5.07 -2.72 14.04
CA LEU A 41 3.62 -2.88 13.96
C LEU A 41 2.97 -1.92 12.96
N TRP A 42 3.47 -0.69 12.87
CA TRP A 42 3.01 0.28 11.86
C TRP A 42 3.35 -0.19 10.44
N PHE A 43 4.57 -0.67 10.18
CA PHE A 43 4.93 -1.23 8.88
C PHE A 43 4.04 -2.41 8.49
N PHE A 44 3.82 -3.35 9.41
CA PHE A 44 2.92 -4.49 9.18
C PHE A 44 1.50 -4.05 8.81
N ALA A 45 0.94 -3.07 9.53
CA ALA A 45 -0.40 -2.53 9.22
C ALA A 45 -0.46 -1.85 7.84
N MET A 46 0.59 -1.13 7.46
CA MET A 46 0.72 -0.48 6.16
C MET A 46 0.83 -1.50 5.01
N GLU A 47 1.67 -2.52 5.15
CA GLU A 47 1.81 -3.61 4.18
C GLU A 47 0.48 -4.36 4.01
N GLN A 48 -0.19 -4.67 5.12
CA GLN A 48 -1.50 -5.31 5.10
C GLN A 48 -2.58 -4.44 4.43
N TYR A 49 -2.52 -3.12 4.60
CA TYR A 49 -3.46 -2.21 3.96
C TYR A 49 -3.23 -2.15 2.45
N TYR A 50 -1.97 -2.14 2.01
CA TYR A 50 -1.61 -2.04 0.60
C TYR A 50 -1.53 -3.38 -0.14
N ALA A 51 -1.62 -4.51 0.55
CA ALA A 51 -1.61 -5.85 -0.05
C ALA A 51 -2.66 -6.02 -1.16
N ASP A 52 -3.85 -5.44 -0.98
CA ASP A 52 -4.93 -5.48 -1.98
C ASP A 52 -4.69 -4.54 -3.18
N TYR A 53 -3.80 -3.54 -3.03
CA TYR A 53 -3.45 -2.56 -4.06
C TYR A 53 -2.16 -2.92 -4.81
N HIS A 54 -1.49 -4.01 -4.41
CA HIS A 54 -0.23 -4.47 -4.99
C HIS A 54 -0.26 -4.61 -6.53
N PRO A 55 -1.35 -5.09 -7.18
CA PRO A 55 -1.41 -5.15 -8.64
C PRO A 55 -1.37 -3.77 -9.33
N GLN A 56 -1.77 -2.72 -8.62
CA GLN A 56 -1.82 -1.33 -9.10
C GLN A 56 -0.55 -0.55 -8.74
N MET A 57 0.29 -1.12 -7.88
CA MET A 57 1.51 -0.51 -7.39
C MET A 57 2.71 -1.12 -8.10
N THR A 58 3.29 -0.38 -9.03
CA THR A 58 4.61 -0.74 -9.54
C THR A 58 5.60 -0.64 -8.38
N GLU A 59 6.33 -1.72 -8.12
CA GLU A 59 7.15 -2.03 -6.93
C GLU A 59 8.14 -0.92 -6.48
N LYS A 60 8.37 0.10 -7.31
CA LYS A 60 9.30 1.21 -7.08
C LYS A 60 8.77 2.57 -7.57
N SER A 61 7.46 2.78 -7.55
CA SER A 61 6.90 4.07 -7.99
C SER A 61 7.05 5.14 -6.90
N SER A 62 7.50 6.34 -7.31
CA SER A 62 7.49 7.54 -6.46
C SER A 62 6.10 7.88 -5.91
N GLN A 63 5.06 7.49 -6.67
CA GLN A 63 3.66 7.63 -6.27
C GLN A 63 3.31 6.78 -5.05
N PHE A 64 3.78 5.53 -4.99
CA PHE A 64 3.58 4.67 -3.82
C PHE A 64 4.25 5.25 -2.58
N VAL A 65 5.50 5.70 -2.71
CA VAL A 65 6.23 6.34 -1.60
C VAL A 65 5.52 7.59 -1.12
N THR A 66 5.06 8.43 -2.06
CA THR A 66 4.27 9.63 -1.74
C THR A 66 3.01 9.28 -0.96
N MET A 67 2.29 8.24 -1.38
CA MET A 67 1.08 7.79 -0.72
C MET A 67 1.34 7.17 0.66
N ALA A 68 2.37 6.33 0.82
CA ALA A 68 2.75 5.81 2.12
C ALA A 68 3.11 6.95 3.09
N SER A 69 3.80 7.99 2.60
CA SER A 69 4.19 9.16 3.39
C SER A 69 3.02 9.98 3.93
N THR A 70 1.81 9.87 3.34
CA THR A 70 0.63 10.58 3.86
C THR A 70 0.15 10.03 5.19
N HIS A 71 0.63 8.85 5.60
CA HIS A 71 0.31 8.17 6.85
C HIS A 71 1.36 8.42 7.93
N LEU A 72 2.31 9.32 7.68
CA LEU A 72 3.21 9.86 8.68
C LEU A 72 2.58 11.07 9.37
N GLY A 73 2.69 11.12 10.69
CA GLY A 73 2.44 12.30 11.51
C GLY A 73 3.43 13.42 11.21
N VAL A 74 3.22 14.58 11.85
CA VAL A 74 3.94 15.82 11.51
C VAL A 74 5.46 15.65 11.60
N THR A 75 5.94 15.07 12.71
CA THR A 75 7.37 14.90 12.97
C THR A 75 8.07 14.00 11.94
N PRO A 76 7.68 12.72 11.77
CA PRO A 76 8.32 11.84 10.79
C PRO A 76 8.13 12.31 9.35
N ARG A 77 7.00 12.97 9.02
CA ARG A 77 6.79 13.55 7.69
C ARG A 77 7.76 14.69 7.39
N ASN A 78 8.02 15.56 8.37
CA ASN A 78 8.98 16.65 8.20
C ASN A 78 10.40 16.12 8.06
N TRP A 79 10.78 15.11 8.86
CA TRP A 79 12.06 14.42 8.70
C TRP A 79 12.20 13.81 7.31
N TYR A 80 11.18 13.07 6.83
CA TYR A 80 11.19 12.45 5.51
C TYR A 80 11.38 13.46 4.38
N ARG A 81 10.73 14.63 4.47
CA ARG A 81 10.89 15.72 3.48
C ARG A 81 12.32 16.24 3.44
N GLN A 82 12.93 16.50 4.60
CA GLN A 82 14.33 16.95 4.66
C GLN A 82 15.28 15.88 4.11
N PHE A 83 15.11 14.64 4.55
CA PHE A 83 15.89 13.51 4.05
C PHE A 83 15.79 13.34 2.53
N SER A 84 14.58 13.48 1.97
CA SER A 84 14.37 13.38 0.52
C SER A 84 15.11 14.47 -0.25
N LEU A 85 15.09 15.72 0.24
CA LEU A 85 15.84 16.84 -0.35
C LEU A 85 17.35 16.60 -0.31
N GLU A 86 17.87 16.04 0.79
CA GLU A 86 19.28 15.68 0.92
C GLU A 86 19.67 14.56 -0.05
N CYS A 87 18.80 13.56 -0.25
CA CYS A 87 18.99 12.50 -1.23
C CYS A 87 19.03 13.03 -2.67
N GLU A 88 18.14 13.96 -3.01
CA GLU A 88 18.12 14.67 -4.29
C GLU A 88 19.42 15.47 -4.50
N ALA A 89 19.81 16.27 -3.52
CA ALA A 89 21.03 17.08 -3.58
C ALA A 89 22.32 16.24 -3.71
N SER A 90 22.32 15.04 -3.13
CA SER A 90 23.47 14.11 -3.17
C SER A 90 23.47 13.16 -4.38
N GLY A 91 22.51 13.28 -5.30
CA GLY A 91 22.39 12.40 -6.46
C GLY A 91 22.07 10.93 -6.10
N ARG A 92 21.52 10.69 -4.90
CA ARG A 92 21.20 9.35 -4.39
C ARG A 92 19.81 8.85 -4.80
N VAL A 93 19.09 9.62 -5.61
CA VAL A 93 17.78 9.20 -6.14
C VAL A 93 18.02 8.10 -7.17
N LYS A 94 17.60 6.86 -6.87
CA LYS A 94 17.53 5.82 -7.89
C LYS A 94 16.40 6.20 -8.85
N SER A 95 16.77 6.45 -10.12
CA SER A 95 15.84 6.61 -11.24
C SER A 95 14.97 5.37 -11.45
#